data_AF-A0A0Q6PNF7-F1
#
_entry.id   AF-A0A0Q6PNF7-F1
#
_cell.length_a   1.000
_cell.length_b   1.000
_cell.length_c   1.000
_cell.angle_alpha   90.00
_cell.angle_beta   90.00
_cell.angle_gamma   90.00
#
_symmetry.space_group_name_H-M   'P 1'
#
loop_
_entity.id
_entity.type
_entity.pdbx_description
1 polymer ?
#
loop_
_entity_poly.entity_id
_entity_poly.type
_entity_poly.pdbx_seq_one_letter_code
_entity_poly.pdbx_strand_id
1 'polypeptide(L)' 'MAGRFWRIYETFNRGVRTFTGPAQLGAGYDEAPEVRPADPACPICHAPMSSHQIQRTADQRTSTRLICPRP' A
#
# COMPACT_ATOMS: atom_id res chain seq x y z
N MET A 1 5.69 -32.53 19.89
CA MET A 1 4.43 -32.01 19.31
C MET A 1 4.67 -30.84 18.34
N ALA A 2 5.45 -29.81 18.70
CA ALA A 2 5.71 -28.64 17.83
C ALA A 2 6.35 -28.96 16.47
N GLY A 3 7.27 -29.93 16.39
CA GLY A 3 7.96 -30.26 15.12
C GLY A 3 7.06 -30.86 14.04
N ARG A 4 5.99 -31.59 14.40
CA ARG A 4 5.04 -32.17 13.43
C ARG A 4 4.13 -31.09 12.86
N PHE A 5 3.64 -30.19 13.72
CA PHE A 5 2.88 -29.02 13.30
C PHE A 5 3.70 -28.14 12.33
N TRP A 6 4.97 -27.86 12.66
CA TRP A 6 5.83 -27.02 11.83
C TRP A 6 6.07 -27.60 10.43
N ARG A 7 6.24 -28.93 10.33
CA ARG A 7 6.38 -29.61 9.03
C ARG A 7 5.12 -29.52 8.18
N ILE A 8 3.94 -29.65 8.79
CA ILE A 8 2.66 -29.50 8.10
C ILE A 8 2.50 -28.05 7.63
N TYR A 9 2.77 -27.08 8.50
CA TYR A 9 2.73 -25.66 8.20
C TYR A 9 3.64 -25.28 7.02
N GLU A 10 4.89 -25.76 7.00
CA GLU A 10 5.82 -25.51 5.88
C GLU A 10 5.38 -26.17 4.57
N THR A 11 4.75 -27.35 4.64
CA THR A 11 4.24 -28.04 3.44
C THR A 11 3.09 -27.25 2.82
N PHE A 12 2.16 -26.76 3.63
CA PHE A 12 1.08 -25.89 3.19
C PHE A 12 1.60 -24.57 2.63
N ASN A 13 2.53 -23.91 3.34
CA ASN A 13 3.14 -22.68 2.87
C ASN A 13 3.86 -22.83 1.52
N ARG A 14 4.52 -23.96 1.27
CA ARG A 14 5.14 -24.26 -0.03
C ARG A 14 4.11 -24.33 -1.15
N GLY A 15 2.97 -24.99 -0.90
CA GLY A 15 1.85 -25.04 -1.84
C GLY A 15 1.29 -23.64 -2.11
N VAL A 16 0.92 -22.91 -1.05
CA VAL A 16 0.38 -21.55 -1.14
C VAL A 16 1.30 -20.65 -1.94
N ARG A 17 2.59 -20.54 -1.58
CA ARG A 17 3.57 -19.68 -2.29
C ARG A 17 3.75 -20.03 -3.76
N THR A 18 3.57 -21.30 -4.13
CA THR A 18 3.64 -21.73 -5.54
C THR A 18 2.45 -21.20 -6.34
N PHE A 19 1.24 -21.22 -5.76
CA PHE A 19 0.01 -20.81 -6.46
C PHE A 19 -0.31 -19.32 -6.33
N THR A 20 -0.01 -18.72 -5.18
CA THR A 20 -0.22 -17.28 -4.93
C THR A 20 0.97 -16.44 -5.40
N GLY A 21 2.06 -17.08 -5.84
CA GLY A 21 3.34 -16.44 -6.11
C GLY A 21 3.97 -15.83 -4.85
N PRO A 22 5.16 -15.21 -4.97
CA PRO A 22 5.50 -14.11 -4.08
C PRO A 22 4.33 -13.13 -4.11
N ALA A 23 3.96 -12.54 -2.97
CA ALA A 23 2.90 -11.54 -2.92
C ALA A 23 3.05 -10.63 -4.14
N GLN A 24 2.01 -10.58 -4.98
CA GLN A 24 1.98 -9.82 -6.23
C GLN A 24 2.01 -8.33 -5.85
N LEU A 25 3.16 -7.87 -5.37
CA LEU A 25 3.41 -6.49 -4.98
C LEU A 25 3.72 -5.62 -6.21
N GLY A 26 3.50 -6.15 -7.42
CA GLY A 26 3.65 -5.43 -8.68
C GLY A 26 2.67 -5.94 -9.73
N ALA A 27 2.51 -5.18 -10.80
CA ALA A 27 1.47 -5.25 -11.82
C ALA A 27 1.47 -6.51 -12.73
N GLY A 28 2.24 -7.55 -12.39
CA GLY A 28 2.36 -8.78 -13.19
C GLY A 28 3.27 -8.65 -14.42
N TYR A 29 4.00 -7.54 -14.52
CA TYR A 29 5.04 -7.28 -15.52
C TYR A 29 6.19 -6.50 -14.85
N ASP A 30 7.32 -6.36 -15.54
CA ASP A 30 8.46 -5.56 -15.06
C ASP A 30 8.04 -4.10 -14.94
N GLU A 31 7.89 -3.62 -13.71
CA GLU A 31 7.56 -2.23 -13.44
C GLU A 31 8.78 -1.34 -13.71
N ALA A 32 8.60 -0.33 -14.57
CA ALA A 32 9.57 0.74 -14.71
C ALA A 32 9.71 1.51 -13.38
N PRO A 33 10.84 2.21 -13.14
CA PRO A 33 10.97 3.08 -11.98
C PRO A 33 9.78 4.04 -11.84
N GLU A 34 9.27 4.20 -10.63
CA GLU A 34 8.16 5.13 -10.36
C GLU A 34 8.54 6.56 -10.77
N VAL A 35 7.82 7.13 -11.75
CA VAL A 35 7.96 8.54 -12.15
C VAL A 35 6.84 9.33 -11.50
N ARG A 36 7.13 9.98 -10.37
CA ARG A 36 6.16 10.88 -9.71
C ARG A 36 6.10 12.22 -10.45
N PRO A 37 4.90 12.71 -10.84
CA PRO A 37 4.72 14.08 -11.31
C PRO A 37 5.16 15.08 -10.23
N ALA A 38 5.74 16.21 -10.66
CA ALA A 38 6.19 17.25 -9.73
C ALA A 38 5.02 17.90 -8.95
N ASP A 39 3.86 18.04 -9.59
CA ASP A 39 2.64 18.57 -8.96
C ASP A 39 1.41 17.76 -9.41
N PRO A 40 1.12 16.62 -8.75
CA PRO A 40 -0.01 15.80 -9.11
C PRO A 40 -1.33 16.49 -8.74
N ALA A 41 -2.33 16.40 -9.62
CA ALA A 41 -3.68 16.86 -9.33
C ALA A 41 -4.38 15.93 -8.33
N CYS A 42 -5.21 16.49 -7.47
CA CYS A 42 -6.06 15.72 -6.57
C CYS A 42 -7.05 14.84 -7.35
N PRO A 43 -7.17 13.54 -7.07
CA PRO A 43 -8.13 12.68 -7.76
C PRO A 43 -9.59 12.98 -7.39
N ILE A 44 -9.82 13.78 -6.34
CA ILE A 44 -11.17 14.13 -5.85
C ILE A 44 -11.59 15.51 -6.34
N CYS A 45 -10.78 16.54 -6.09
CA CYS A 45 -11.14 17.93 -6.40
C CYS A 45 -10.38 18.52 -7.61
N HIS A 46 -9.43 17.77 -8.18
CA HIS A 46 -8.59 18.18 -9.31
C HIS A 46 -7.68 19.39 -9.09
N ALA A 47 -7.71 20.04 -7.91
CA ALA A 47 -6.76 21.09 -7.55
C ALA A 47 -5.34 20.51 -7.34
N PRO A 48 -4.27 21.33 -7.47
CA PRO A 48 -2.90 20.93 -7.17
C PRO A 48 -2.77 20.29 -5.78
N MET A 49 -1.97 19.22 -5.63
CA MET A 49 -1.75 18.63 -4.31
C MET A 49 -1.12 19.61 -3.32
N SER A 50 -0.33 20.56 -3.83
CA SER A 50 0.28 21.64 -3.04
C SER A 50 -0.73 22.56 -2.33
N SER A 51 -1.99 22.61 -2.79
CA SER A 51 -3.03 23.46 -2.17
C SER A 51 -3.79 22.80 -1.03
N HIS A 52 -3.45 21.55 -0.67
CA HIS A 52 -4.18 20.78 0.33
C HIS A 52 -3.60 20.94 1.72
N GLN A 53 -4.47 20.91 2.74
CA GLN A 53 -4.03 20.90 4.13
C GLN A 53 -3.86 19.47 4.64
N ILE A 54 -2.69 19.15 5.20
CA ILE A 54 -2.44 17.88 5.87
C ILE A 54 -2.66 18.05 7.37
N GLN A 55 -3.74 17.47 7.89
CA GLN A 55 -4.02 17.45 9.32
C GLN A 55 -3.45 16.18 9.96
N ARG A 56 -2.31 16.34 10.65
CA ARG A 56 -1.66 15.26 11.41
C ARG A 56 -2.08 15.31 12.86
N THR A 57 -2.32 14.14 13.46
CA THR A 57 -2.62 13.98 14.88
C THR A 57 -1.44 13.31 15.58
N ALA A 58 -1.24 13.63 16.87
CA ALA A 58 -0.15 13.08 17.66
C ALA A 58 -0.47 11.69 18.26
N ASP A 59 -1.76 11.33 18.34
CA ASP A 59 -2.18 10.03 18.83
C ASP A 59 -2.16 8.95 17.73
N GLN A 60 -2.11 7.68 18.13
CA GLN A 60 -2.08 6.53 17.22
C GLN A 60 -3.46 6.03 16.80
N ARG A 61 -4.54 6.61 17.32
CA ARG A 61 -5.92 6.14 17.08
C ARG A 61 -6.63 6.95 16.00
N THR A 62 -6.14 8.15 15.73
CA THR A 62 -6.71 9.10 14.78
C THR A 62 -5.89 9.08 13.49
N SER A 63 -6.57 8.88 12.37
CA SER A 63 -5.91 8.90 11.06
C SER A 63 -5.56 10.32 10.63
N THR A 64 -4.42 10.46 9.95
CA THR A 64 -4.07 11.71 9.24
C THR A 64 -5.11 11.98 8.15
N ARG A 65 -5.56 13.23 8.06
CA ARG A 65 -6.53 13.66 7.04
C ARG A 65 -5.86 14.60 6.04
N LEU A 66 -6.26 14.48 4.78
CA LEU A 66 -5.91 15.40 3.71
C LEU A 66 -7.18 16.16 3.31
N ILE A 67 -7.17 17.48 3.44
CA ILE A 67 -8.35 18.33 3.28
C ILE A 67 -8.25 19.08 1.95
N CYS A 68 -9.27 18.93 1.10
CA CYS A 68 -9.37 19.67 -0.17
C CYS A 68 -9.47 21.18 0.07
N PRO A 69 -8.87 22.01 -0.80
CA PRO A 69 -9.10 23.45 -0.77
C PRO A 69 -10.61 23.73 -0.99
N ARG A 70 -11.13 24.77 -0.35
CA ARG A 70 -12.48 25.24 -0.66
C ARG A 70 -12.45 25.90 -2.06
N PRO A 71 -13.52 25.75 -2.86
CA PRO A 71 -13.66 26.49 -4.11
C PRO A 71 -13.70 28.00 -3.87
#